data_AF-A0A9P5SBQ3-F1
#
_entry.id   AF-A0A9P5SBQ3-F1
#
_cell.length_a   1.000
_cell.length_b   1.000
_cell.length_c   1.000
_cell.angle_alpha   90.00
_cell.angle_beta   90.00
_cell.angle_gamma   90.00
#
_symmetry.space_group_name_H-M   'P 1'
#
loop_
_entity.id
_entity.type
_entity.pdbx_description
1 polymer ?
#
loop_
_entity_poly.entity_id
_entity_poly.type
_entity_poly.pdbx_seq_one_letter_code
_entity_poly.pdbx_strand_id
1 'polypeptide(L)'
;MRLSVVAIAASLAVVASAESAYFPFPPEGACIAACTDRVGKTRFADYNDVDEYGPMFIESLSYSYESGSSKTGAFMMDAGMCMTACSATEQQLYRDMFTGKKAWYSANKAGTAPPRPVPSPTTTPTTTTTTTTVAPSPTTPAVDPAFPFQPNGACVAKCSDDAGKSMWADYSEDPKSPFFWQSL
;
A
#
# COMPACT_ATOMS: atom_id res chain seq x y z
N MET A 1 -17.59 -12.86 34.07
CA MET A 1 -17.66 -11.91 32.95
C MET A 1 -16.64 -12.36 31.92
N ARG A 2 -17.08 -12.95 30.81
CA ARG A 2 -16.21 -13.48 29.75
C ARG A 2 -15.91 -12.34 28.78
N LEU A 3 -14.66 -11.90 28.71
CA LEU A 3 -14.19 -10.88 27.77
C LEU A 3 -13.79 -11.59 26.47
N SER A 4 -14.62 -11.47 25.45
CA SER A 4 -14.31 -11.93 24.09
C SER A 4 -13.36 -10.93 23.45
N VAL A 5 -12.12 -11.34 23.19
CA VAL A 5 -11.15 -10.56 22.43
C VAL A 5 -11.36 -10.88 20.95
N VAL A 6 -11.92 -9.90 20.21
CA VAL A 6 -12.02 -9.97 18.74
C VAL A 6 -10.71 -9.43 18.17
N ALA A 7 -9.89 -10.32 17.61
CA ALA A 7 -8.69 -9.93 16.88
C ALA A 7 -9.10 -9.49 15.47
N ILE A 8 -9.03 -8.20 15.19
CA ILE A 8 -9.19 -7.65 13.84
C ILE A 8 -7.83 -7.78 13.15
N ALA A 9 -7.70 -8.78 12.28
CA ALA A 9 -6.54 -8.91 11.40
C ALA A 9 -6.62 -7.81 10.33
N ALA A 10 -5.84 -6.74 10.49
CA ALA A 10 -5.64 -5.74 9.47
C ALA A 10 -4.65 -6.29 8.43
N SER A 11 -5.15 -6.71 7.27
CA SER A 11 -4.33 -7.04 6.11
C SER A 11 -3.68 -5.77 5.58
N LEU A 12 -2.38 -5.59 5.82
CA LEU A 12 -1.57 -4.56 5.17
C LEU A 12 -1.32 -5.01 3.73
N ALA A 13 -2.14 -4.52 2.80
CA ALA A 13 -1.77 -4.54 1.39
C ALA A 13 -0.50 -3.69 1.24
N VAL A 14 0.63 -4.33 0.97
CA VAL A 14 1.85 -3.64 0.55
C VAL A 14 1.57 -3.14 -0.87
N VAL A 15 0.99 -1.96 -0.97
CA VAL A 15 0.93 -1.23 -2.23
C VAL A 15 2.37 -0.83 -2.52
N ALA A 16 3.05 -1.56 -3.41
CA ALA A 16 4.25 -1.04 -4.04
C ALA A 16 3.81 0.26 -4.75
N SER A 17 4.04 1.40 -4.09
CA SER A 17 3.61 2.70 -4.56
C SER A 17 4.43 3.06 -5.79
N ALA A 18 3.94 2.62 -6.96
CA ALA A 18 4.26 3.28 -8.20
C ALA A 18 3.78 4.72 -8.03
N GLU A 19 4.71 5.66 -7.90
CA GLU A 19 4.39 7.08 -7.95
C GLU A 19 3.65 7.31 -9.26
N SER A 20 2.43 7.83 -9.17
CA SER A 20 1.65 8.08 -10.37
C SER A 20 2.36 9.13 -11.20
N ALA A 21 2.40 8.94 -12.53
CA ALA A 21 2.99 9.94 -13.43
C ALA A 21 2.23 11.29 -13.38
N TYR A 22 0.98 11.28 -12.91
CA TYR A 22 0.14 12.47 -12.79
C TYR A 22 0.38 13.23 -11.48
N PHE A 23 0.37 12.52 -10.35
CA PHE A 23 0.61 13.03 -9.01
C PHE A 23 1.85 12.35 -8.40
N PRO A 24 3.06 12.89 -8.67
CA PRO A 24 4.34 12.23 -8.40
C PRO A 24 4.82 12.52 -6.96
N PHE A 25 3.97 12.22 -5.98
CA PHE A 25 4.32 12.37 -4.58
C PHE A 25 4.15 11.04 -3.87
N PRO A 26 5.10 10.63 -3.01
CA PRO A 26 4.90 9.44 -2.21
C PRO A 26 3.72 9.61 -1.24
N PRO A 27 3.14 8.50 -0.76
CA PRO A 27 2.09 8.53 0.24
C PRO A 27 2.61 9.16 1.55
N GLU A 28 1.78 9.96 2.21
CA GLU A 28 2.13 10.71 3.44
C GLU A 28 2.20 9.82 4.70
N GLY A 29 1.94 8.52 4.54
CA GLY A 29 1.77 7.57 5.63
C GLY A 29 0.30 7.34 5.97
N ALA A 30 0.02 6.18 6.56
CA ALA A 30 -1.34 5.74 6.84
C ALA A 30 -2.02 6.61 7.91
N CYS A 31 -1.27 7.11 8.90
CA CYS A 31 -1.85 7.94 9.95
C CYS A 31 -2.30 9.30 9.43
N ILE A 32 -1.46 9.95 8.62
CA ILE A 32 -1.76 11.28 8.06
C ILE A 32 -2.90 11.19 7.06
N ALA A 33 -2.88 10.20 6.16
CA ALA A 33 -3.99 9.94 5.23
C ALA A 33 -5.31 9.69 5.97
N ALA A 34 -5.30 8.95 7.08
CA ALA A 34 -6.50 8.74 7.88
C ALA A 34 -7.00 10.03 8.57
N CYS A 35 -6.08 10.92 8.96
CA CYS A 35 -6.43 12.21 9.54
C CYS A 35 -7.03 13.18 8.50
N THR A 36 -6.42 13.29 7.32
CA THR A 36 -6.95 14.14 6.24
C THR A 36 -8.30 13.62 5.76
N ASP A 37 -8.43 12.30 5.55
CA ASP A 37 -9.70 11.65 5.18
C ASP A 37 -10.81 11.90 6.22
N ARG A 38 -10.51 11.67 7.50
CA ARG A 38 -11.49 11.88 8.58
C ARG A 38 -12.00 13.31 8.61
N VAL A 39 -11.09 14.29 8.61
CA VAL A 39 -11.46 15.71 8.68
C VAL A 39 -12.12 16.16 7.39
N GLY A 40 -11.60 15.72 6.24
CA GLY A 40 -12.16 16.00 4.93
C GLY A 40 -13.61 15.57 4.81
N LYS A 41 -13.92 14.34 5.25
CA LYS A 41 -15.29 13.80 5.27
C LYS A 41 -16.26 14.58 6.15
N THR A 42 -15.79 15.31 7.18
CA THR A 42 -16.66 16.21 7.95
C THR A 42 -17.05 17.49 7.20
N ARG A 43 -16.28 17.86 6.17
CA ARG A 43 -16.49 19.08 5.38
C ARG A 43 -17.13 18.78 4.03
N PHE A 44 -16.86 17.60 3.51
CA PHE A 44 -17.23 17.20 2.18
C PHE A 44 -17.35 15.66 2.13
N ALA A 45 -18.56 15.13 1.94
CA ALA A 45 -18.84 13.71 2.12
C ALA A 45 -18.05 12.81 1.16
N ASP A 46 -17.84 13.26 -0.08
CA ASP A 46 -17.10 12.53 -1.10
C ASP A 46 -15.61 12.89 -1.11
N TYR A 47 -15.07 13.39 0.02
CA TYR A 47 -13.66 13.71 0.17
C TYR A 47 -12.80 12.50 -0.16
N ASN A 48 -11.83 12.73 -1.05
CA ASN A 48 -10.87 11.74 -1.49
C ASN A 48 -9.62 12.47 -2.04
N ASP A 49 -8.59 12.56 -1.22
CA ASP A 49 -7.26 13.09 -1.55
C ASP A 49 -6.26 11.98 -1.93
N VAL A 50 -6.74 10.75 -2.13
CA VAL A 50 -5.92 9.57 -2.44
C VAL A 50 -6.07 9.13 -3.89
N ASP A 51 -7.29 9.15 -4.43
CA ASP A 51 -7.55 8.76 -5.83
C ASP A 51 -7.27 9.93 -6.78
N GLU A 52 -6.06 10.01 -7.31
CA GLU A 52 -5.59 11.10 -8.18
C GLU A 52 -6.35 11.23 -9.51
N TYR A 53 -7.10 10.20 -9.90
CA TYR A 53 -7.94 10.20 -11.10
C TYR A 53 -9.44 10.42 -10.79
N GLY A 54 -9.79 10.51 -9.50
CA GLY A 54 -11.16 10.70 -9.05
C GLY A 54 -11.66 12.13 -9.34
N PRO A 55 -12.96 12.31 -9.62
CA PRO A 55 -13.54 13.63 -9.89
C PRO A 55 -13.41 14.58 -8.70
N MET A 56 -13.31 14.04 -7.48
CA MET A 56 -13.23 14.82 -6.24
C MET A 56 -11.81 15.10 -5.78
N PHE A 57 -10.78 14.65 -6.50
CA PHE A 57 -9.39 14.77 -6.08
C PHE A 57 -8.95 16.22 -5.91
N ILE A 58 -9.08 17.02 -6.97
CA ILE A 58 -8.71 18.44 -6.97
C ILE A 58 -9.55 19.24 -5.95
N GLU A 59 -10.84 18.92 -5.82
CA GLU A 59 -11.68 19.57 -4.80
C GLU A 59 -11.23 19.22 -3.38
N SER A 60 -10.86 17.96 -3.12
CA SER A 60 -10.34 17.52 -1.83
C SER A 60 -9.01 18.20 -1.50
N LEU A 61 -8.11 18.31 -2.48
CA LEU A 61 -6.84 19.04 -2.34
C LEU A 61 -7.04 20.54 -2.06
N SER A 62 -8.14 21.14 -2.50
CA SER A 62 -8.43 22.57 -2.24
C SER A 62 -8.55 22.88 -0.74
N TYR A 63 -9.03 21.94 0.07
CA TYR A 63 -9.12 22.09 1.51
C TYR A 63 -7.74 22.20 2.18
N SER A 64 -6.70 21.63 1.58
CA SER A 64 -5.33 21.73 2.09
C SER A 64 -4.56 22.90 1.46
N TYR A 65 -4.75 23.15 0.17
CA TYR A 65 -3.79 23.95 -0.60
C TYR A 65 -4.33 25.27 -1.16
N GLU A 66 -5.65 25.48 -1.19
CA GLU A 66 -6.23 26.73 -1.68
C GLU A 66 -5.91 27.88 -0.70
N SER A 67 -5.15 28.87 -1.17
CA SER A 67 -4.67 29.94 -0.29
C SER A 67 -5.75 30.97 -0.03
N GLY A 68 -5.87 31.42 1.22
CA GLY A 68 -6.80 32.49 1.60
C GLY A 68 -8.27 32.05 1.76
N SER A 69 -8.56 30.75 1.63
CA SER A 69 -9.90 30.24 1.89
C SER A 69 -10.10 30.00 3.40
N SER A 70 -11.27 30.39 3.93
CA SER A 70 -11.65 30.08 5.32
C SER A 70 -11.76 28.56 5.57
N LYS A 71 -12.10 27.80 4.52
CA LYS A 71 -12.17 26.34 4.55
C LYS A 71 -10.79 25.73 4.81
N THR A 72 -9.75 26.29 4.20
CA THR A 72 -8.38 25.78 4.31
C THR A 72 -7.82 25.99 5.70
N GLY A 73 -7.98 27.18 6.28
CA GLY A 73 -7.53 27.42 7.65
C GLY A 73 -8.18 26.47 8.66
N ALA A 74 -9.49 26.27 8.56
CA ALA A 74 -10.22 25.37 9.44
C ALA A 74 -9.89 23.90 9.20
N PHE A 75 -9.66 23.48 7.95
CA PHE A 75 -9.23 22.11 7.65
C PHE A 75 -7.84 21.83 8.21
N MET A 76 -6.87 22.74 7.98
CA MET A 76 -5.51 22.59 8.48
C MET A 76 -5.43 22.56 10.00
N MET A 77 -6.27 23.32 10.68
CA MET A 77 -6.35 23.30 12.13
C MET A 77 -6.85 21.94 12.65
N ASP A 78 -7.96 21.44 12.12
CA ASP A 78 -8.57 20.18 12.56
C ASP A 78 -7.71 18.97 12.17
N ALA A 79 -7.22 18.94 10.92
CA ALA A 79 -6.34 17.90 10.43
C ALA A 79 -5.00 17.93 11.17
N GLY A 80 -4.45 19.13 11.40
CA GLY A 80 -3.24 19.33 12.19
C GLY A 80 -3.37 18.78 13.61
N MET A 81 -4.50 19.03 14.29
CA MET A 81 -4.77 18.44 15.61
C MET A 81 -4.77 16.91 15.57
N CYS A 82 -5.38 16.30 14.55
CA CYS A 82 -5.34 14.85 14.38
C CYS A 82 -3.91 14.33 14.13
N MET A 83 -3.13 15.02 13.28
CA MET A 83 -1.78 14.63 12.89
C MET A 83 -0.77 14.67 14.06
N THR A 84 -1.06 15.40 15.14
CA THR A 84 -0.17 15.45 16.32
C THR A 84 0.08 14.07 16.95
N ALA A 85 -0.87 13.13 16.79
CA ALA A 85 -0.75 11.76 17.28
C ALA A 85 0.01 10.83 16.32
N CYS A 86 0.29 11.28 15.09
CA CYS A 86 1.02 10.50 14.10
C CYS A 86 2.52 10.42 14.41
N SER A 87 3.21 9.46 13.80
CA SER A 87 4.65 9.30 14.00
C SER A 87 5.43 10.53 13.53
N ALA A 88 6.55 10.85 14.18
CA ALA A 88 7.40 11.97 13.77
C ALA A 88 7.89 11.84 12.33
N THR A 89 8.12 10.61 11.85
CA THR A 89 8.52 10.30 10.48
C THR A 89 7.46 10.67 9.47
N GLU A 90 6.20 10.26 9.67
CA GLU A 90 5.10 10.64 8.77
C GLU A 90 4.88 12.16 8.78
N GLN A 91 4.90 12.78 9.97
CA GLN A 91 4.75 14.23 10.09
C GLN A 91 5.85 14.98 9.34
N GLN A 92 7.09 14.48 9.36
CA GLN A 92 8.19 15.07 8.61
C GLN A 92 8.01 14.89 7.11
N LEU A 93 7.65 13.69 6.65
CA LEU A 93 7.38 13.41 5.25
C LEU A 93 6.27 14.31 4.69
N TYR A 94 5.19 14.50 5.45
CA TYR A 94 4.11 15.43 5.11
C TYR A 94 4.62 16.87 4.90
N ARG A 95 5.40 17.39 5.86
CA ARG A 95 5.97 18.74 5.79
C ARG A 95 6.90 18.91 4.59
N ASP A 96 7.74 17.92 4.32
CA ASP A 96 8.71 17.97 3.22
C ASP A 96 8.02 18.00 1.86
N MET A 97 6.92 17.26 1.70
CA MET A 97 6.15 17.24 0.45
C MET A 97 5.17 18.39 0.31
N PHE A 98 4.79 19.05 1.41
CA PHE A 98 3.72 20.04 1.45
C PHE A 98 3.88 21.14 0.39
N THR A 99 5.08 21.72 0.30
CA THR A 99 5.38 22.79 -0.66
C THR A 99 5.28 22.29 -2.09
N GLY A 100 5.79 21.09 -2.38
CA GLY A 100 5.72 20.47 -3.70
C GLY A 100 4.28 20.19 -4.11
N LYS A 101 3.48 19.58 -3.22
CA LYS A 101 2.06 19.30 -3.46
C LYS A 101 1.25 20.57 -3.68
N LYS A 102 1.51 21.62 -2.90
CA LYS A 102 0.88 22.93 -3.08
C LYS A 102 1.20 23.56 -4.44
N ALA A 103 2.46 23.49 -4.87
CA ALA A 103 2.88 23.99 -6.17
C ALA A 103 2.21 23.22 -7.31
N TRP A 104 2.19 21.88 -7.22
CA TRP A 104 1.50 21.01 -8.17
C TRP A 104 0.00 21.32 -8.22
N TYR A 105 -0.67 21.43 -7.07
CA TYR A 105 -2.08 21.77 -7.00
C TYR A 105 -2.37 23.11 -7.70
N SER A 106 -1.57 24.14 -7.40
CA SER A 106 -1.75 25.46 -7.99
C SER A 106 -1.61 25.44 -9.52
N ALA A 107 -0.71 24.60 -10.04
CA ALA A 107 -0.51 24.43 -11.48
C ALA A 107 -1.61 23.59 -12.16
N ASN A 108 -2.25 22.69 -11.44
CA ASN A 108 -3.16 21.69 -12.02
C ASN A 108 -4.64 21.88 -11.64
N LYS A 109 -4.99 22.78 -10.71
CA LYS A 109 -6.36 22.93 -10.18
C LYS A 109 -7.44 23.34 -11.19
N ALA A 110 -7.04 23.87 -12.34
CA ALA A 110 -7.95 24.23 -13.44
C ALA A 110 -7.98 23.18 -14.56
N GLY A 111 -7.14 22.14 -14.47
CA GLY A 111 -7.05 21.08 -15.47
C GLY A 111 -8.02 19.94 -15.21
N THR A 112 -8.29 19.16 -16.26
CA THR A 112 -8.95 17.86 -16.12
C THR A 112 -7.89 16.81 -15.82
N ALA A 113 -8.18 15.89 -14.89
CA ALA A 113 -7.32 14.74 -14.67
C ALA A 113 -7.13 13.97 -15.99
N PRO A 114 -5.90 13.52 -16.31
CA PRO A 114 -5.69 12.68 -17.47
C PRO A 114 -6.45 11.36 -17.31
N PRO A 115 -6.77 10.66 -18.41
CA PRO A 115 -7.35 9.33 -18.32
C PRO A 115 -6.47 8.41 -17.47
N ARG A 116 -7.10 7.61 -16.59
CA ARG A 116 -6.38 6.60 -15.83
C ARG A 116 -5.66 5.66 -16.80
N PRO A 117 -4.35 5.42 -16.65
CA PRO A 117 -3.64 4.43 -17.43
C PRO A 117 -4.36 3.09 -17.30
N VAL A 118 -4.80 2.53 -18.43
CA VAL A 118 -5.34 1.17 -18.45
C VAL A 118 -4.16 0.23 -18.26
N PRO A 119 -4.20 -0.73 -17.32
CA PRO A 119 -3.16 -1.74 -17.22
C PRO A 119 -3.00 -2.41 -18.59
N SER A 120 -1.81 -2.33 -19.16
CA SER A 120 -1.51 -3.09 -20.38
C SER A 120 -1.74 -4.57 -20.06
N PRO A 121 -2.40 -5.36 -20.93
CA PRO A 121 -2.55 -6.78 -20.68
C PRO A 121 -1.16 -7.37 -20.51
N THR A 122 -0.89 -7.93 -19.33
CA THR A 122 0.33 -8.68 -19.06
C THR A 122 0.41 -9.79 -20.10
N THR A 123 1.38 -9.69 -21.01
CA THR A 123 1.72 -10.78 -21.92
C THR A 123 2.24 -11.93 -21.07
N THR A 124 1.39 -12.91 -20.79
CA THR A 124 1.80 -14.18 -20.20
C THR A 124 2.86 -14.79 -21.13
N PRO A 125 4.11 -15.01 -20.66
CA PRO A 125 5.11 -15.66 -21.49
C PRO A 125 4.70 -17.12 -21.74
N THR A 126 4.39 -17.46 -22.99
CA THR A 126 4.21 -18.84 -23.41
C THR A 126 5.53 -19.58 -23.23
N THR A 127 5.63 -20.37 -22.16
CA THR A 127 6.83 -21.17 -21.89
C THR A 127 6.77 -22.42 -22.75
N THR A 128 7.56 -22.47 -23.82
CA THR A 128 7.80 -23.69 -24.59
C THR A 128 8.70 -24.61 -23.76
N THR A 129 8.14 -25.67 -23.19
CA THR A 129 8.90 -26.67 -22.42
C THR A 129 9.67 -27.59 -23.39
N THR A 130 10.98 -27.38 -23.51
CA THR A 130 11.87 -28.35 -24.17
C THR A 130 12.42 -29.29 -23.09
N THR A 131 11.93 -30.54 -23.07
CA THR A 131 12.36 -31.57 -22.12
C THR A 131 13.72 -32.13 -22.52
N THR A 132 14.79 -31.78 -21.79
CA THR A 132 16.10 -32.43 -21.93
C THR A 132 16.40 -33.22 -20.67
N THR A 133 16.34 -34.55 -20.78
CA THR A 133 16.64 -35.51 -19.71
C THR A 133 18.15 -35.57 -19.47
N VAL A 134 18.64 -35.10 -18.32
CA VAL A 134 20.01 -35.32 -17.85
C VAL A 134 20.00 -35.80 -16.39
N ALA A 135 20.91 -36.73 -16.11
CA ALA A 135 21.08 -37.52 -14.89
C ALA A 135 21.27 -36.72 -13.58
N PRO A 136 20.97 -37.31 -12.40
CA PRO A 136 20.92 -36.59 -11.12
C PRO A 136 22.31 -36.28 -10.56
N SER A 137 22.49 -35.04 -10.11
CA SER A 137 23.65 -34.51 -9.34
C SER A 137 23.08 -33.70 -8.15
N PRO A 138 23.80 -33.53 -7.02
CA PRO A 138 23.20 -33.38 -5.70
C PRO A 138 22.47 -32.04 -5.46
N THR A 139 21.45 -32.13 -4.62
CA THR A 139 20.30 -31.23 -4.46
C THR A 139 20.64 -29.89 -3.81
N THR A 140 20.72 -28.84 -4.63
CA THR A 140 20.45 -27.46 -4.21
C THR A 140 18.98 -27.16 -4.53
N PRO A 141 18.16 -26.60 -3.62
CA PRO A 141 16.77 -26.28 -3.93
C PRO A 141 16.72 -25.24 -5.04
N ALA A 142 16.32 -25.67 -6.24
CA ALA A 142 16.05 -24.79 -7.36
C ALA A 142 14.77 -24.00 -7.04
N VAL A 143 14.86 -22.68 -7.19
CA VAL A 143 13.74 -21.74 -7.12
C VAL A 143 12.71 -22.17 -8.18
N ASP A 144 11.51 -22.54 -7.75
CA ASP A 144 10.39 -22.81 -8.65
C ASP A 144 9.99 -21.49 -9.34
N PRO A 145 10.01 -21.40 -10.68
CA PRO A 145 9.62 -20.19 -11.41
C PRO A 145 8.18 -19.72 -11.11
N ALA A 146 7.33 -20.58 -10.54
CA ALA A 146 5.97 -20.22 -10.13
C ALA A 146 5.91 -19.34 -8.87
N PHE A 147 6.98 -19.24 -8.09
CA PHE A 147 7.05 -18.43 -6.87
C PHE A 147 8.28 -17.52 -6.89
N PRO A 148 8.14 -16.22 -7.25
CA PRO A 148 9.26 -15.30 -7.39
C PRO A 148 9.85 -14.83 -6.05
N PHE A 149 9.40 -15.38 -4.92
CA PHE A 149 9.98 -15.08 -3.62
C PHE A 149 11.27 -15.87 -3.45
N GLN A 150 12.37 -15.16 -3.16
CA GLN A 150 13.59 -15.83 -2.73
C GLN A 150 13.28 -16.65 -1.47
N PRO A 151 13.76 -17.89 -1.37
CA PRO A 151 13.55 -18.69 -0.17
C PRO A 151 14.09 -17.91 1.04
N ASN A 152 13.28 -17.85 2.09
CA ASN A 152 13.68 -17.29 3.38
C ASN A 152 15.02 -17.91 3.80
N GLY A 153 15.94 -17.09 4.32
CA GLY A 153 17.17 -17.62 4.90
C GLY A 153 16.84 -18.65 5.98
N ALA A 154 17.71 -19.66 6.18
CA ALA A 154 17.42 -20.81 7.06
C ALA A 154 16.92 -20.44 8.47
N CYS A 155 17.35 -19.30 9.01
CA CYS A 155 16.88 -18.76 10.28
C CYS A 155 15.39 -18.34 10.23
N VAL A 156 15.01 -17.60 9.20
CA VAL A 156 13.63 -17.11 9.01
C VAL A 156 12.71 -18.27 8.65
N ALA A 157 13.14 -19.17 7.77
CA ALA A 157 12.37 -20.37 7.41
C ALA A 157 12.04 -21.22 8.65
N LYS A 158 13.03 -21.46 9.54
CA LYS A 158 12.78 -22.19 10.79
C LYS A 158 11.83 -21.46 11.73
N CYS A 159 11.94 -20.13 11.82
CA CYS A 159 11.06 -19.32 12.66
C CYS A 159 9.60 -19.37 12.17
N SER A 160 9.39 -19.23 10.86
CA SER A 160 8.06 -19.37 10.24
C SER A 160 7.48 -20.77 10.45
N ASP A 161 8.29 -21.81 10.24
CA ASP A 161 7.86 -23.20 10.42
C ASP A 161 7.47 -23.51 11.87
N ASP A 162 8.27 -23.08 12.85
CA ASP A 162 7.97 -23.30 14.28
C ASP A 162 6.72 -22.52 14.70
N ALA A 163 6.58 -21.27 14.24
CA ALA A 163 5.41 -20.44 14.53
C ALA A 163 4.14 -21.01 13.88
N GLY A 164 4.21 -21.39 12.61
CA GLY A 164 3.09 -21.98 11.88
C GLY A 164 2.66 -23.31 12.47
N LYS A 165 3.61 -24.20 12.80
CA LYS A 165 3.33 -25.50 13.45
C LYS A 165 2.77 -25.36 14.85
N SER A 166 3.06 -24.27 15.56
CA SER A 166 2.45 -23.97 16.86
C SER A 166 0.96 -23.62 16.75
N MET A 167 0.52 -23.15 15.59
CA MET A 167 -0.87 -22.80 15.31
C MET A 167 -1.63 -23.91 14.58
N TRP A 168 -0.97 -24.62 13.66
CA TRP A 168 -1.53 -25.67 12.82
C TRP A 168 -0.50 -26.77 12.61
N ALA A 169 -0.80 -28.00 13.06
CA ALA A 169 0.14 -29.12 12.96
C ALA A 169 0.58 -29.42 11.51
N ASP A 170 -0.28 -29.10 10.53
CA ASP A 170 -0.06 -29.35 9.09
C ASP A 170 0.54 -28.15 8.34
N TYR A 171 1.01 -27.11 9.04
CA TYR A 171 1.61 -25.93 8.42
C TYR A 171 2.86 -26.28 7.57
N SER A 172 2.92 -25.73 6.36
CA SER A 172 4.05 -25.92 5.44
C SER A 172 4.24 -24.73 4.49
N GLU A 173 5.44 -24.15 4.48
CA GLU A 173 5.86 -23.15 3.47
C GLU A 173 6.34 -23.79 2.15
N ASP A 174 6.44 -25.12 2.05
CA ASP A 174 6.79 -25.79 0.80
C ASP A 174 5.64 -25.68 -0.22
N PRO A 175 5.83 -25.00 -1.38
CA PRO A 175 4.79 -24.85 -2.40
C PRO A 175 4.30 -26.17 -3.00
N LYS A 176 5.03 -27.29 -2.77
CA LYS A 176 4.64 -28.63 -3.20
C LYS A 176 3.84 -29.39 -2.14
N SER A 177 3.75 -28.86 -0.92
CA SER A 177 2.95 -29.47 0.14
C SER A 177 1.45 -29.35 -0.17
N PRO A 178 0.65 -30.41 0.07
CA PRO A 178 -0.80 -30.33 -0.06
C PRO A 178 -1.43 -29.31 0.91
N PHE A 179 -0.69 -28.89 1.94
CA PHE A 179 -1.13 -27.93 2.96
C PHE A 179 -0.64 -26.51 2.70
N PHE A 180 0.13 -26.27 1.64
CA PHE A 180 0.67 -24.95 1.33
C PHE A 180 -0.42 -23.88 1.23
N TRP A 181 -1.47 -24.16 0.46
CA TRP A 181 -2.60 -23.24 0.31
C TRP A 181 -3.45 -23.06 1.57
N GLN A 182 -3.34 -23.95 2.55
CA GLN A 182 -3.98 -23.81 3.86
C GLN A 182 -3.10 -23.06 4.86
N SER A 183 -1.81 -22.90 4.53
CA SER A 183 -0.79 -22.26 5.37
C SER A 183 -0.56 -20.79 5.01
N LEU A 184 -1.11 -20.33 3.88
CA LEU A 184 -1.23 -18.92 3.48
C LEU A 184 -2.41 -18.24 4.19
#